data_AF-A0A1F5FYQ5-F1
#
_entry.id   AF-A0A1F5FYQ5-F1
#
_cell.length_a   1.000
_cell.length_b   1.000
_cell.length_c   1.000
_cell.angle_alpha   90.00
_cell.angle_beta   90.00
_cell.angle_gamma   90.00
#
_symmetry.space_group_name_H-M   'P 1'
#
loop_
_entity.id
_entity.type
_entity.pdbx_description
1 polymer ?
#
loop_
_entity_poly.entity_id
_entity_poly.type
_entity_poly.pdbx_seq_one_letter_code
_entity_poly.pdbx_strand_id
1 'polypeptide(L)'
;MFLLSSTLTKYFAKIHLYFSRTDWLWLTLPIGLLFHLSLRLHTPLTKMVMDSHGFYAIKALILFMLFMGLRKCRDPLNIKKS
;
A
#
# COMPACT_ATOMS: atom_id res chain seq x y z
N MET A 1 14.07 3.32 -2.30
CA MET A 1 12.95 3.29 -1.32
C MET A 1 13.32 3.71 0.12
N PHE A 2 14.57 4.04 0.43
CA PHE A 2 14.97 4.37 1.82
C PHE A 2 14.58 5.79 2.26
N LEU A 3 14.67 6.77 1.35
CA LEU A 3 14.35 8.17 1.66
C LEU A 3 12.83 8.41 1.74
N LEU A 4 12.09 7.94 0.74
CA LEU A 4 10.63 8.06 0.67
C LEU A 4 9.91 7.38 1.84
N SER A 5 10.36 6.18 2.23
CA SER A 5 9.75 5.50 3.39
C SER A 5 9.99 6.26 4.69
N SER A 6 11.18 6.83 4.89
CA SER A 6 11.50 7.64 6.08
C SER A 6 10.66 8.92 6.17
N THR A 7 10.50 9.66 5.05
CA THR A 7 9.64 10.84 5.03
C THR A 7 8.16 10.49 5.18
N LEU A 8 7.65 9.48 4.47
CA LEU A 8 6.25 9.07 4.62
C LEU A 8 5.95 8.55 6.02
N THR A 9 6.82 7.75 6.64
CA THR A 9 6.62 7.32 8.04
C THR A 9 6.50 8.52 8.98
N LYS A 10 7.28 9.60 8.78
CA LYS A 10 7.15 10.82 9.60
C LYS A 10 5.81 11.53 9.38
N TYR A 11 5.31 11.61 8.14
CA TYR A 11 4.01 12.21 7.85
C TYR A 11 2.86 11.39 8.45
N PHE A 12 2.89 10.07 8.27
CA PHE A 12 1.85 9.18 8.78
C PHE A 12 1.92 9.01 10.31
N ALA A 13 3.09 9.16 10.93
CA ALA A 13 3.22 9.18 12.38
C ALA A 13 2.47 10.36 13.02
N LYS A 14 2.30 11.49 12.32
CA LYS A 14 1.50 12.63 12.82
C LYS A 14 0.01 12.31 12.94
N ILE A 15 -0.48 11.34 12.18
CA ILE A 15 -1.87 10.85 12.23
C ILE A 15 -1.97 9.52 12.99
N HIS A 16 -1.01 9.23 13.89
CA HIS A 16 -0.94 8.03 14.72
C HIS A 16 -0.85 6.70 13.92
N LEU A 17 -0.35 6.75 12.69
CA LEU A 17 -0.09 5.58 11.86
C LEU A 17 1.42 5.33 11.75
N TYR A 18 1.87 4.22 12.33
CA TYR A 18 3.25 3.78 12.46
C TYR A 18 3.54 2.62 11.49
N PHE A 19 3.96 2.96 10.28
CA PHE A 19 4.35 2.00 9.25
C PHE A 19 5.85 1.66 9.30
N SER A 20 6.17 0.37 9.32
CA SER A 20 7.54 -0.12 9.13
C SER A 20 7.97 -0.04 7.66
N ARG A 21 9.26 -0.27 7.37
CA ARG A 21 9.73 -0.30 5.97
C ARG A 21 9.09 -1.44 5.19
N THR A 22 8.83 -2.56 5.85
CA THR A 22 8.16 -3.72 5.27
C THR A 22 6.69 -3.42 4.95
N ASP A 23 5.97 -2.73 5.83
CA ASP A 23 4.58 -2.34 5.56
C ASP A 23 4.48 -1.40 4.36
N TRP A 24 5.44 -0.47 4.21
CA TRP A 24 5.51 0.40 3.04
C TRP A 24 5.70 -0.39 1.73
N LEU A 25 6.48 -1.48 1.75
CA LEU A 25 6.63 -2.35 0.58
C LEU A 25 5.31 -3.01 0.21
N TRP A 26 4.57 -3.52 1.21
CA TRP A 26 3.23 -4.08 1.00
C TRP A 26 2.23 -3.04 0.49
N LEU A 27 2.33 -1.80 0.96
CA LEU A 27 1.42 -0.71 0.57
C LEU A 27 1.77 -0.02 -0.74
N THR A 28 3.03 -0.09 -1.21
CA THR A 28 3.42 0.63 -2.42
C THR A 28 2.64 0.20 -3.66
N LEU A 29 2.34 -1.09 -3.78
CA LEU A 29 1.59 -1.62 -4.92
C LEU A 29 0.12 -1.16 -4.92
N PRO A 30 -0.65 -1.31 -3.83
CA PRO A 30 -2.01 -0.77 -3.76
C PRO A 30 -2.06 0.77 -3.83
N ILE A 31 -1.14 1.50 -3.19
CA ILE A 31 -1.09 2.97 -3.30
C ILE A 31 -0.79 3.39 -4.74
N GLY A 32 0.17 2.74 -5.39
CA GLY A 32 0.51 3.00 -6.78
C GLY A 32 -0.68 2.75 -7.71
N LEU A 33 -1.39 1.64 -7.50
CA LEU A 33 -2.62 1.33 -8.24
C LEU A 33 -3.68 2.43 -8.07
N LEU A 34 -3.94 2.86 -6.83
CA LEU A 34 -4.89 3.94 -6.54
C LEU A 34 -4.49 5.24 -7.27
N PHE A 35 -3.20 5.59 -7.24
CA PHE A 35 -2.70 6.78 -7.92
C PHE A 35 -2.87 6.71 -9.44
N HIS A 36 -2.57 5.54 -10.04
CA HIS A 36 -2.80 5.32 -11.47
C HIS A 36 -4.29 5.39 -11.81
N LEU A 37 -5.16 4.85 -10.96
CA LEU A 37 -6.61 4.93 -11.15
C LEU A 37 -7.11 6.38 -11.07
N SER A 38 -6.65 7.16 -10.08
CA SER A 38 -6.98 8.58 -9.92
C SER A 38 -6.52 9.43 -11.10
N LEU A 39 -5.36 9.12 -11.67
CA LEU A 39 -4.82 9.80 -12.85
C LEU A 39 -5.38 9.25 -14.18
N ARG A 40 -6.32 8.29 -14.14
CA ARG A 40 -6.83 7.56 -15.31
C ARG A 40 -5.72 6.98 -16.20
N LEU A 41 -4.61 6.57 -15.60
CA LEU A 41 -3.52 5.90 -16.29
C LEU A 41 -3.90 4.43 -16.53
N HIS A 42 -4.03 4.08 -17.81
CA HIS A 42 -4.39 2.74 -18.26
C HIS A 42 -3.17 1.81 -18.31
N THR A 43 -2.71 1.36 -17.14
CA THR A 43 -1.73 0.28 -17.03
C THR A 43 -2.42 -1.09 -17.16
N PRO A 44 -1.71 -2.15 -17.56
CA PRO A 44 -2.31 -3.50 -17.62
C PRO A 44 -2.89 -3.92 -16.26
N LEU A 45 -2.25 -3.52 -15.16
CA LEU A 45 -2.74 -3.80 -13.80
C LEU A 45 -4.05 -3.04 -13.47
N THR A 46 -4.16 -1.75 -13.80
CA THR A 46 -5.42 -1.02 -13.57
C THR A 46 -6.55 -1.54 -14.45
N LYS A 47 -6.28 -1.96 -15.69
CA LYS A 47 -7.27 -2.61 -16.55
C LYS A 47 -7.79 -3.90 -15.94
N MET A 48 -6.91 -4.75 -15.42
CA MET A 48 -7.30 -6.01 -14.75
C MET A 48 -8.11 -5.77 -13.47
N VAL A 49 -7.81 -4.72 -12.71
CA VAL A 49 -8.54 -4.39 -11.48
C VAL A 49 -9.89 -3.74 -11.77
N MET A 50 -9.98 -2.91 -12.83
CA MET A 50 -11.19 -2.22 -13.24
C MET A 50 -12.16 -3.13 -14.01
N ASP A 51 -11.67 -4.26 -14.54
CA ASP A 51 -12.53 -5.30 -15.10
C ASP A 51 -13.41 -5.92 -13.99
N SER A 52 -14.73 -5.74 -14.09
CA SER A 52 -15.66 -6.19 -13.06
C SER A 52 -15.92 -7.70 -13.10
N HIS A 53 -15.75 -8.33 -14.27
CA HIS A 53 -16.15 -9.70 -14.57
C HIS A 53 -15.00 -10.73 -14.47
N GLY A 54 -13.77 -10.30 -14.17
CA GLY A 54 -12.60 -11.16 -14.07
C GLY A 54 -11.56 -10.74 -13.04
N PHE A 55 -10.43 -11.44 -13.06
CA PHE A 55 -9.21 -11.13 -12.30
C PHE A 55 -9.37 -11.07 -10.77
N TYR A 56 -10.24 -11.91 -10.20
CA TYR A 56 -10.44 -12.03 -8.75
C TYR A 56 -9.14 -12.35 -7.99
N ALA A 57 -8.22 -13.12 -8.58
CA ALA A 57 -6.91 -13.42 -7.99
C ALA A 57 -6.09 -12.14 -7.74
N ILE A 58 -6.07 -11.21 -8.70
CA ILE A 58 -5.34 -9.94 -8.57
C ILE A 58 -6.02 -9.04 -7.54
N LYS A 59 -7.36 -8.96 -7.56
CA LYS A 59 -8.12 -8.21 -6.56
C LYS A 59 -7.87 -8.74 -5.15
N ALA A 60 -7.88 -10.06 -4.97
CA ALA A 60 -7.57 -10.73 -3.71
C ALA A 60 -6.13 -10.48 -3.28
N LEU A 61 -5.16 -10.54 -4.19
CA LEU A 61 -3.77 -10.22 -3.91
C LEU A 61 -3.60 -8.78 -3.43
N ILE A 62 -4.19 -7.81 -4.13
CA ILE A 62 -4.10 -6.39 -3.77
C ILE A 62 -4.77 -6.14 -2.41
N LEU A 63 -5.93 -6.77 -2.16
CA LEU A 63 -6.62 -6.70 -0.87
C LEU A 63 -5.78 -7.34 0.25
N PHE A 64 -5.11 -8.46 -0.02
CA PHE A 64 -4.22 -9.12 0.91
C PHE A 64 -2.98 -8.26 1.23
N MET A 65 -2.36 -7.64 0.23
CA MET A 65 -1.24 -6.72 0.41
C MET A 65 -1.66 -5.50 1.23
N LEU A 66 -2.84 -4.93 0.93
CA LEU A 66 -3.41 -3.82 1.70
C LEU A 66 -3.65 -4.23 3.16
N PHE A 67 -4.25 -5.39 3.38
CA PHE A 67 -4.52 -5.93 4.72
C PHE A 67 -3.21 -6.15 5.50
N MET A 68 -2.21 -6.78 4.88
CA MET A 68 -0.92 -7.04 5.51
C MET A 68 -0.19 -5.75 5.88
N GLY A 69 -0.20 -4.75 4.99
CA GLY A 69 0.44 -3.45 5.23
C GLY A 69 -0.26 -2.60 6.29
N LEU A 70 -1.57 -2.73 6.46
CA LEU A 70 -2.34 -2.01 7.49
C LEU A 70 -2.39 -2.75 8.83
N ARG A 71 -2.15 -4.07 8.87
CA ARG A 71 -2.34 -4.91 10.06
C ARG A 71 -1.58 -4.42 11.30
N LYS A 72 -0.37 -3.87 11.13
CA LYS A 72 0.50 -3.46 12.24
C LYS A 72 0.65 -1.94 12.38
N CYS A 73 -0.07 -1.15 11.57
CA CYS A 73 0.14 0.29 11.48
C CYS A 73 -0.24 1.09 12.73
N ARG A 74 -0.97 0.51 13.69
CA ARG A 74 -1.36 1.20 14.94
C ARG A 74 -0.42 0.92 16.12
N ASP A 75 0.55 0.02 15.96
CA ASP A 75 1.50 -0.32 17.01
C ASP A 75 2.78 0.54 16.88
N PRO A 76 3.10 1.42 17.85
CA PRO A 76 4.32 2.23 17.79
C PRO A 76 5.61 1.39 17.84
N LEU A 77 5.55 0.15 18.34
CA LEU A 77 6.69 -0.79 18.34
C LEU A 77 7.00 -1.33 16.93
N ASN A 78 6.09 -1.16 15.98
CA ASN A 78 6.25 -1.64 14.61
C ASN A 78 7.42 -0.96 13.88
N ILE A 79 7.70 0.31 14.18
CA ILE A 79 8.84 1.05 13.60
C ILE A 79 10.19 0.50 14.10
N LYS A 80 10.25 0.00 15.34
CA LYS A 80 11.49 -0.51 15.95
C LYS A 80 11.87 -1.92 15.51
N LYS A 81 10.95 -2.69 14.91
CA LYS A 81 11.19 -4.07 14.46
C LYS A 81 11.76 -4.17 13.04
N SER A 82 12.06 -3.06 12.37
CA SER A 82 12.38 -2.97 10.93
C SER A 82 13.77 -2.47 10.60
#